data_AF-A0A9D8Q0Z3-F1
#
_entry.id   AF-A0A9D8Q0Z3-F1
#
_cell.length_a   1.000
_cell.length_b   1.000
_cell.length_c   1.000
_cell.angle_alpha   90.00
_cell.angle_beta   90.00
_cell.angle_gamma   90.00
#
_symmetry.space_group_name_H-M   'P 1'
#
loop_
_entity.id
_entity.type
_entity.pdbx_description
1 polymer ?
#
loop_
_entity_poly.entity_id
_entity_poly.type
_entity_poly.pdbx_seq_one_letter_code
_entity_poly.pdbx_strand_id
1 'polypeptide(L)'
;LALNTYPDSARLKDWHAAVDKAAALGADAIIAAEMAVLDYAARTHPRLPRHLSVQGSATTAPALRYAYERFGISRAVLPRVLSLQQVERLCEKSPVALEVFAFGSLCIMVEGRCQLSSYVTGASPNRHGVCSPAKFVRWEEQQDGSRSVRLNDVLIDEFKPEEPAGYPTVCKGRFEVGSEIFHALEEPTSLNTMELLPRLKQIGVAALKIEGRQRGVAYVGPVTRTWRRAIDQVMADEARWQLRPEWQAELSRHAEGHQTTLGPYHRAWH
;
A
#
# COMPACT_ATOMS: atom_id res chain seq x y z
N LEU A 1 0.94 2.35 -15.37
CA LEU A 1 1.61 3.49 -14.69
C LEU A 1 0.83 3.89 -13.44
N ALA A 2 1.48 4.12 -12.30
CA ALA A 2 0.81 4.64 -11.10
C ALA A 2 0.81 6.17 -11.10
N LEU A 3 -0.38 6.77 -11.11
CA LEU A 3 -0.66 8.22 -11.09
C LEU A 3 -1.61 8.56 -9.93
N ASN A 4 -1.40 7.90 -8.79
CA ASN A 4 -2.34 7.91 -7.67
C ASN A 4 -2.07 9.00 -6.62
N THR A 5 -1.07 9.85 -6.82
CA THR A 5 -0.87 11.09 -6.05
C THR A 5 -1.91 12.15 -6.44
N TYR A 6 -2.19 13.08 -5.54
CA TYR A 6 -3.15 14.17 -5.74
C TYR A 6 -2.42 15.44 -6.20
N PRO A 7 -2.67 15.94 -7.43
CA PRO A 7 -2.18 17.24 -7.87
C PRO A 7 -2.83 18.38 -7.07
N ASP A 8 -2.12 19.51 -6.97
CA ASP A 8 -2.79 20.80 -6.76
C ASP A 8 -3.31 21.35 -8.09
N SER A 9 -4.19 22.36 -8.03
CA SER A 9 -4.81 22.93 -9.22
C SER A 9 -3.78 23.53 -10.20
N ALA A 10 -2.66 24.07 -9.70
CA ALA A 10 -1.62 24.66 -10.55
C ALA A 10 -0.84 23.60 -11.33
N ARG A 11 -0.74 22.38 -10.79
CA ARG A 11 0.04 21.27 -11.35
C ARG A 11 -0.81 20.15 -11.95
N LEU A 12 -2.13 20.27 -11.97
CA LEU A 12 -3.03 19.27 -12.58
C LEU A 12 -2.62 18.92 -14.04
N LYS A 13 -2.14 19.92 -14.79
CA LYS A 13 -1.61 19.72 -16.15
C LYS A 13 -0.48 18.69 -16.24
N ASP A 14 0.33 18.54 -15.19
CA ASP A 14 1.44 17.57 -15.18
C ASP A 14 0.90 16.13 -15.12
N TRP A 15 -0.23 15.91 -14.42
CA TRP A 15 -0.90 14.61 -14.37
C TRP A 15 -1.59 14.31 -15.70
N HIS A 16 -2.23 15.30 -16.33
CA HIS A 16 -2.78 15.14 -17.68
C HIS A 16 -1.70 14.74 -18.68
N ALA A 17 -0.56 15.45 -18.68
CA ALA A 17 0.58 15.10 -19.53
C ALA A 17 1.12 13.69 -19.22
N ALA A 18 1.11 13.26 -17.97
CA ALA A 18 1.49 11.89 -17.60
C ALA A 18 0.49 10.84 -18.10
N VAL A 19 -0.81 11.14 -18.11
CA VAL A 19 -1.85 10.31 -18.74
C VAL A 19 -1.60 10.21 -20.24
N ASP A 20 -1.38 11.34 -20.92
CA ASP A 20 -1.11 11.39 -22.37
C ASP A 20 0.12 10.56 -22.72
N LYS A 21 1.19 10.69 -21.93
CA LYS A 21 2.41 9.91 -22.10
C LYS A 21 2.18 8.43 -21.86
N ALA A 22 1.39 8.05 -20.85
CA ALA A 22 1.05 6.65 -20.59
C ALA A 22 0.28 6.03 -21.77
N ALA A 23 -0.68 6.77 -22.34
CA ALA A 23 -1.43 6.34 -23.51
C ALA A 23 -0.52 6.20 -24.75
N ALA A 24 0.32 7.21 -25.02
CA ALA A 24 1.23 7.22 -26.16
C ALA A 24 2.27 6.09 -26.12
N LEU A 25 2.72 5.72 -24.92
CA LEU A 25 3.64 4.59 -24.70
C LEU A 25 2.95 3.23 -24.71
N GLY A 26 1.61 3.18 -24.84
CA GLY A 26 0.86 1.92 -24.84
C GLY A 26 0.82 1.24 -23.47
N ALA A 27 0.81 2.00 -22.38
CA ALA A 27 0.71 1.42 -21.04
C ALA A 27 -0.59 0.59 -20.89
N ASP A 28 -0.49 -0.59 -20.29
CA ASP A 28 -1.65 -1.50 -20.13
C ASP A 28 -2.76 -0.92 -19.25
N ALA A 29 -2.40 -0.06 -18.30
CA ALA A 29 -3.35 0.66 -17.45
C ALA A 29 -2.69 1.84 -16.75
N ILE A 30 -3.51 2.80 -16.32
CA ILE A 30 -3.15 3.75 -15.26
C ILE A 30 -3.84 3.40 -13.95
N ILE A 31 -3.18 3.66 -12.82
CA ILE A 31 -3.80 3.59 -11.48
C ILE A 31 -3.91 5.00 -10.95
N ALA A 32 -5.13 5.54 -10.78
CA ALA A 32 -5.37 6.92 -10.38
C ALA A 32 -6.45 7.02 -9.30
N ALA A 33 -6.48 8.15 -8.58
CA ALA A 33 -7.37 8.37 -7.45
C ALA A 33 -8.12 9.71 -7.51
N GLU A 34 -7.53 10.70 -8.17
CA GLU A 34 -8.11 12.03 -8.32
C GLU A 34 -9.15 12.03 -9.46
N MET A 35 -10.30 12.64 -9.22
CA MET A 35 -11.46 12.56 -10.11
C MET A 35 -11.26 13.31 -11.42
N ALA A 36 -10.64 14.49 -11.41
CA ALA A 36 -10.33 15.23 -12.63
C ALA A 36 -9.32 14.49 -13.51
N VAL A 37 -8.33 13.80 -12.91
CA VAL A 37 -7.39 12.95 -13.65
C VAL A 37 -8.09 11.73 -14.27
N LEU A 38 -8.96 11.07 -13.52
CA LEU A 38 -9.76 9.94 -14.02
C LEU A 38 -10.71 10.37 -15.15
N ASP A 39 -11.40 11.50 -14.97
CA ASP A 39 -12.30 12.10 -15.95
C ASP A 39 -11.54 12.50 -17.24
N TYR A 40 -10.39 13.16 -17.10
CA TYR A 40 -9.53 13.51 -18.23
C TYR A 40 -9.11 12.26 -19.01
N ALA A 41 -8.64 11.22 -18.30
CA ALA A 41 -8.24 9.97 -18.95
C ALA A 41 -9.42 9.28 -19.66
N ALA A 42 -10.62 9.31 -19.07
CA ALA A 42 -11.80 8.73 -19.68
C ALA A 42 -12.23 9.46 -20.95
N ARG A 43 -12.18 10.80 -20.96
CA ARG A 43 -12.57 11.63 -22.12
C ARG A 43 -11.54 11.64 -23.23
N THR A 44 -10.25 11.77 -22.90
CA THR A 44 -9.18 11.97 -23.88
C THR A 44 -8.59 10.66 -24.37
N HIS A 45 -8.54 9.63 -23.50
CA HIS A 45 -7.94 8.32 -23.80
C HIS A 45 -8.89 7.17 -23.41
N PRO A 46 -10.08 7.06 -24.03
CA PRO A 46 -11.11 6.10 -23.61
C PRO A 46 -10.61 4.64 -23.63
N ARG A 47 -9.69 4.32 -24.54
CA ARG A 47 -9.08 2.98 -24.67
C ARG A 47 -8.02 2.65 -23.62
N LEU A 48 -7.46 3.64 -22.92
CA LEU A 48 -6.45 3.40 -21.88
C LEU A 48 -7.14 2.88 -20.61
N PRO A 49 -6.90 1.64 -20.17
CA PRO A 49 -7.57 1.11 -18.98
C PRO A 49 -7.24 1.93 -17.72
N ARG A 50 -8.25 2.13 -16.88
CA ARG A 50 -8.16 2.94 -15.66
C ARG A 50 -8.47 2.06 -14.46
N HIS A 51 -7.54 1.98 -13.53
CA HIS A 51 -7.74 1.31 -12.25
C HIS A 51 -7.92 2.36 -11.16
N LEU A 52 -8.94 2.19 -10.33
CA LEU A 52 -9.13 3.04 -9.15
C LEU A 52 -8.09 2.66 -8.08
N SER A 53 -7.29 3.63 -7.68
CA SER A 53 -6.34 3.47 -6.60
C SER A 53 -7.05 3.35 -5.25
N VAL A 54 -6.38 2.67 -4.30
CA VAL A 54 -6.81 2.62 -2.90
C VAL A 54 -7.11 4.00 -2.31
N GLN A 55 -6.37 5.04 -2.74
CA GLN A 55 -6.55 6.42 -2.25
C GLN A 55 -7.90 7.04 -2.66
N GLY A 56 -8.61 6.42 -3.61
CA GLY A 56 -10.00 6.74 -3.97
C GLY A 56 -11.03 6.23 -2.95
N SER A 57 -10.61 5.39 -1.99
CA SER A 57 -11.39 4.97 -0.81
C SER A 57 -12.77 4.37 -1.11
N ALA A 58 -12.88 3.57 -2.18
CA ALA A 58 -14.13 2.88 -2.50
C ALA A 58 -14.31 1.62 -1.62
N THR A 59 -15.15 1.73 -0.59
CA THR A 59 -15.46 0.66 0.37
C THR A 59 -16.84 0.02 0.19
N THR A 60 -17.63 0.51 -0.78
CA THR A 60 -19.00 0.07 -1.01
C THR A 60 -19.26 -0.21 -2.50
N ALA A 61 -20.18 -1.13 -2.80
CA ALA A 61 -20.56 -1.43 -4.17
C ALA A 61 -21.12 -0.21 -4.94
N PRO A 62 -21.94 0.68 -4.33
CA PRO A 62 -22.35 1.93 -4.98
C PRO A 62 -21.18 2.86 -5.32
N ALA A 63 -20.15 2.97 -4.46
CA ALA A 63 -18.97 3.78 -4.77
C ALA A 63 -18.19 3.22 -5.96
N LEU A 64 -18.02 1.90 -6.02
CA LEU A 64 -17.40 1.22 -7.16
C LEU A 64 -18.20 1.42 -8.46
N ARG A 65 -19.54 1.32 -8.37
CA ARG A 65 -20.45 1.57 -9.49
C ARG A 65 -20.39 3.00 -9.98
N TYR A 66 -20.38 3.97 -9.08
CA TYR A 66 -20.24 5.37 -9.45
C TYR A 66 -18.92 5.63 -10.20
N ALA A 67 -17.80 5.09 -9.69
CA ALA A 67 -16.51 5.23 -10.37
C ALA A 67 -16.48 4.53 -11.74
N TYR A 68 -17.13 3.36 -11.85
CA TYR A 68 -17.30 2.65 -13.11
C TYR A 68 -18.11 3.46 -14.13
N GLU A 69 -19.27 3.96 -13.74
CA GLU A 69 -20.18 4.71 -14.63
C GLU A 69 -19.61 6.06 -15.06
N ARG A 70 -18.89 6.76 -14.18
CA ARG A 70 -18.34 8.10 -14.46
C ARG A 70 -16.99 8.07 -15.16
N PHE A 71 -16.13 7.12 -14.80
CA PHE A 71 -14.74 7.11 -15.25
C PHE A 71 -14.37 5.87 -16.06
N GLY A 72 -15.28 4.92 -16.23
CA GLY A 72 -15.02 3.68 -16.97
C GLY A 72 -13.82 2.92 -16.40
N ILE A 73 -13.68 2.85 -15.07
CA ILE A 73 -12.62 2.04 -14.44
C ILE A 73 -12.82 0.56 -14.78
N SER A 74 -11.74 -0.19 -14.94
CA SER A 74 -11.78 -1.64 -15.21
C SER A 74 -11.38 -2.48 -13.99
N ARG A 75 -10.79 -1.86 -12.97
CA ARG A 75 -10.38 -2.49 -11.71
C ARG A 75 -10.38 -1.49 -10.57
N ALA A 76 -10.58 -1.95 -9.34
CA ALA A 76 -10.39 -1.13 -8.14
C ALA A 76 -9.49 -1.83 -7.12
N VAL A 77 -8.52 -1.09 -6.58
CA VAL A 77 -7.71 -1.52 -5.44
C VAL A 77 -8.47 -1.19 -4.16
N LEU A 78 -8.86 -2.21 -3.40
CA LEU A 78 -9.65 -2.04 -2.20
C LEU A 78 -8.84 -1.47 -1.02
N PRO A 79 -9.46 -0.61 -0.21
CA PRO A 79 -8.96 -0.14 1.08
C PRO A 79 -8.54 -1.27 2.02
N ARG A 80 -7.45 -1.07 2.76
CA ARG A 80 -6.93 -2.02 3.76
C ARG A 80 -7.62 -1.89 5.12
N VAL A 81 -8.83 -1.34 5.15
CA VAL A 81 -9.69 -1.23 6.34
C VAL A 81 -10.83 -2.25 6.36
N LEU A 82 -10.99 -2.99 5.26
CA LEU A 82 -12.06 -3.97 5.08
C LEU A 82 -11.68 -5.33 5.66
N SER A 83 -12.61 -5.97 6.35
CA SER A 83 -12.50 -7.38 6.71
C SER A 83 -12.65 -8.28 5.49
N LEU A 84 -12.20 -9.53 5.59
CA LEU A 84 -12.29 -10.48 4.48
C LEU A 84 -13.74 -10.72 4.03
N GLN A 85 -14.68 -10.74 4.97
CA GLN A 85 -16.11 -10.86 4.66
C GLN A 85 -16.67 -9.63 3.96
N GLN A 86 -16.19 -8.42 4.29
CA GLN A 86 -16.56 -7.21 3.54
C GLN A 86 -16.00 -7.24 2.12
N VAL A 87 -14.77 -7.73 1.93
CA VAL A 87 -14.20 -7.95 0.59
C VAL A 87 -15.03 -8.94 -0.21
N GLU A 88 -15.42 -10.08 0.38
CA GLU A 88 -16.26 -11.09 -0.27
C GLU A 88 -17.59 -10.49 -0.76
N ARG A 89 -18.31 -9.75 0.09
CA ARG A 89 -19.55 -9.06 -0.29
C ARG A 89 -19.37 -8.04 -1.42
N LEU A 90 -18.18 -7.42 -1.52
CA LEU A 90 -17.86 -6.52 -2.62
C LEU A 90 -17.56 -7.29 -3.91
N CYS A 91 -16.81 -8.39 -3.83
CA CYS A 91 -16.54 -9.25 -4.99
C CYS A 91 -17.82 -9.77 -5.64
N GLU A 92 -18.85 -10.10 -4.85
CA GLU A 92 -20.16 -10.55 -5.36
C GLU A 92 -20.89 -9.50 -6.21
N LYS A 93 -20.71 -8.20 -5.89
CA LYS A 93 -21.56 -7.10 -6.41
C LYS A 93 -20.81 -6.06 -7.23
N SER A 94 -19.47 -6.11 -7.23
CA SER A 94 -18.64 -5.13 -7.90
C SER A 94 -18.84 -5.19 -9.42
N PRO A 95 -19.00 -4.04 -10.09
CA PRO A 95 -19.06 -4.00 -11.56
C PRO A 95 -17.68 -4.18 -12.21
N VAL A 96 -16.61 -4.23 -11.43
CA VAL A 96 -15.22 -4.29 -11.90
C VAL A 96 -14.40 -5.31 -11.11
N ALA A 97 -13.28 -5.74 -11.69
CA ALA A 97 -12.33 -6.60 -11.00
C ALA A 97 -11.79 -5.92 -9.73
N LEU A 98 -11.62 -6.69 -8.65
CA LEU A 98 -11.10 -6.18 -7.38
C LEU A 98 -9.67 -6.66 -7.13
N GLU A 99 -8.85 -5.74 -6.65
CA GLU A 99 -7.46 -5.96 -6.26
C GLU A 99 -7.32 -5.68 -4.76
N VAL A 100 -6.61 -6.55 -4.05
CA VAL A 100 -6.38 -6.40 -2.60
C VAL A 100 -4.88 -6.36 -2.30
N PHE A 101 -4.50 -5.72 -1.21
CA PHE A 101 -3.11 -5.78 -0.77
C PHE A 101 -2.77 -7.16 -0.21
N ALA A 102 -1.62 -7.66 -0.64
CA ALA A 102 -1.10 -8.96 -0.30
C ALA A 102 0.12 -8.87 0.61
N PHE A 103 1.04 -7.92 0.35
CA PHE A 103 2.24 -7.76 1.16
C PHE A 103 2.74 -6.31 1.24
N GLY A 104 3.29 -5.96 2.40
CA GLY A 104 4.05 -4.73 2.64
C GLY A 104 3.47 -3.83 3.71
N SER A 105 4.11 -2.68 3.92
CA SER A 105 3.86 -1.75 5.03
C SER A 105 2.39 -1.33 5.14
N LEU A 106 1.79 -1.50 6.31
CA LEU A 106 0.46 -0.96 6.61
C LEU A 106 0.52 0.56 6.85
N CYS A 107 -0.44 1.26 6.27
CA CYS A 107 -0.64 2.68 6.51
C CYS A 107 -1.90 2.85 7.36
N ILE A 108 -1.79 3.54 8.50
CA ILE A 108 -2.95 3.84 9.35
C ILE A 108 -3.69 5.12 8.93
N MET A 109 -3.06 5.93 8.09
CA MET A 109 -3.64 7.19 7.64
C MET A 109 -4.61 6.92 6.49
N VAL A 110 -5.77 7.57 6.53
CA VAL A 110 -6.92 7.40 5.62
C VAL A 110 -6.48 7.15 4.18
N GLU A 111 -6.44 5.87 3.79
CA GLU A 111 -6.03 5.36 2.48
C GLU A 111 -4.81 6.07 1.86
N GLY A 112 -3.73 6.21 2.63
CA GLY A 112 -2.47 6.80 2.17
C GLY A 112 -2.41 8.34 2.25
N ARG A 113 -3.44 8.99 2.79
CA ARG A 113 -3.48 10.45 2.98
C ARG A 113 -2.94 10.85 4.36
N CYS A 114 -1.63 11.02 4.44
CA CYS A 114 -0.94 11.29 5.70
C CYS A 114 -0.77 12.80 6.00
N GLN A 115 -1.49 13.29 7.03
CA GLN A 115 -1.30 14.64 7.58
C GLN A 115 -0.15 14.71 8.58
N LEU A 116 0.12 13.64 9.33
CA LEU A 116 1.19 13.61 10.33
C LEU A 116 2.57 13.86 9.70
N SER A 117 2.85 13.19 8.58
CA SER A 117 4.06 13.44 7.79
C SER A 117 4.09 14.86 7.21
N SER A 118 2.95 15.35 6.72
CA SER A 118 2.85 16.72 6.19
C SER A 118 3.18 17.75 7.27
N TYR A 119 2.71 17.53 8.50
CA TYR A 119 3.01 18.35 9.66
C TYR A 119 4.50 18.34 10.01
N VAL A 120 5.11 17.15 10.10
CA VAL A 120 6.52 17.03 10.51
C VAL A 120 7.50 17.53 9.44
N THR A 121 7.22 17.30 8.17
CA THR A 121 8.16 17.54 7.06
C THR A 121 7.86 18.78 6.22
N GLY A 122 6.66 19.36 6.36
CA GLY A 122 6.15 20.36 5.42
C GLY A 122 5.88 19.84 4.01
N ALA A 123 6.15 18.55 3.74
CA ALA A 123 6.02 17.94 2.43
C ALA A 123 4.88 16.92 2.42
N SER A 124 3.85 17.18 1.63
CA SER A 124 2.70 16.27 1.58
C SER A 124 3.04 14.94 0.90
N PRO A 125 2.87 13.78 1.57
CA PRO A 125 3.02 12.46 0.96
C PRO A 125 2.03 12.23 -0.18
N ASN A 126 0.87 12.88 -0.14
CA ASN A 126 -0.11 12.81 -1.21
C ASN A 126 0.39 13.41 -2.53
N ARG A 127 1.34 14.34 -2.46
CA ARG A 127 1.92 15.00 -3.64
C ARG A 127 3.27 14.39 -4.01
N HIS A 128 4.11 14.11 -3.02
CA HIS A 128 5.48 13.64 -3.19
C HIS A 128 5.61 12.12 -3.19
N GLY A 129 4.55 11.43 -2.75
CA GLY A 129 4.45 10.00 -2.82
C GLY A 129 5.20 9.23 -1.72
N VAL A 130 5.70 9.87 -0.67
CA VAL A 130 6.46 9.21 0.40
C VAL A 130 6.14 9.83 1.76
N CYS A 131 6.00 9.00 2.80
CA CYS A 131 5.72 9.45 4.16
C CYS A 131 6.93 10.11 4.85
N SER A 132 8.15 9.72 4.52
CA SER A 132 9.36 10.30 5.11
C SER A 132 10.36 10.59 4.01
N PRO A 133 10.26 11.71 3.28
CA PRO A 133 11.22 12.01 2.21
C PRO A 133 12.66 11.95 2.74
N ALA A 134 13.56 11.25 2.03
CA ALA A 134 14.91 10.94 2.52
C ALA A 134 15.72 12.18 2.96
N LYS A 135 15.51 13.34 2.31
CA LYS A 135 16.14 14.61 2.68
C LYS A 135 15.81 15.12 4.10
N PHE A 136 14.76 14.60 4.72
CA PHE A 136 14.34 14.94 6.08
C PHE A 136 14.71 13.87 7.10
N VAL A 137 15.22 12.72 6.67
CA VAL A 137 15.59 11.61 7.56
C VAL A 137 17.02 11.80 8.02
N ARG A 138 17.25 11.77 9.34
CA ARG A 138 18.58 11.84 9.94
C ARG A 138 18.79 10.66 10.88
N TRP A 139 19.85 9.91 10.65
CA TRP A 139 20.32 8.84 11.53
C TRP A 139 21.55 9.34 12.28
N GLU A 140 21.58 9.14 13.58
CA GLU A 140 22.69 9.54 14.45
C GLU A 140 23.13 8.33 15.28
N GLU A 141 24.38 7.91 15.08
CA GLU A 141 25.02 6.85 15.86
C GLU A 141 25.57 7.42 17.16
N GLN A 142 25.33 6.71 18.26
CA GLN A 142 25.82 7.05 19.58
C GLN A 142 27.09 6.25 19.91
N GLN A 143 27.84 6.71 20.92
CA GLN A 143 29.10 6.07 21.33
C GLN A 143 28.92 4.63 21.84
N ASP A 144 27.74 4.29 22.36
CA ASP A 144 27.39 2.96 22.83
C ASP A 144 26.89 2.02 21.70
N GLY A 145 26.93 2.49 20.44
CA GLY A 145 26.47 1.78 19.27
C GLY A 145 24.95 1.83 19.05
N SER A 146 24.19 2.50 19.92
CA SER A 146 22.77 2.79 19.68
C SER A 146 22.60 3.80 18.54
N ARG A 147 21.41 3.82 17.95
CA ARG A 147 21.08 4.68 16.79
C ARG A 147 19.79 5.41 17.05
N SER A 148 19.80 6.74 16.96
CA SER A 148 18.56 7.51 16.93
C SER A 148 18.18 7.85 15.49
N VAL A 149 16.89 7.98 15.23
CA VAL A 149 16.38 8.45 13.95
C VAL A 149 15.39 9.57 14.11
N ARG A 150 15.59 10.63 13.32
CA ARG A 150 14.73 11.81 13.29
C ARG A 150 14.10 11.97 11.93
N LEU A 151 12.87 12.48 11.93
CA LEU A 151 12.22 13.01 10.75
C LEU A 151 12.05 14.51 10.96
N ASN A 152 12.81 15.29 10.19
CA ASN A 152 13.04 16.69 10.47
C ASN A 152 13.47 16.85 11.95
N ASP A 153 12.82 17.73 12.71
CA ASP A 153 13.21 18.00 14.10
C ASP A 153 12.54 17.08 15.12
N VAL A 154 11.78 16.07 14.67
CA VAL A 154 11.08 15.12 15.55
C VAL A 154 11.91 13.84 15.68
N LEU A 155 12.23 13.46 16.93
CA LEU A 155 12.76 12.14 17.25
C LEU A 155 11.66 11.11 17.01
N ILE A 156 11.92 10.16 16.12
CA ILE A 156 10.96 9.09 15.77
C ILE A 156 11.24 7.85 16.59
N ASP A 157 12.51 7.49 16.74
CA ASP A 157 12.88 6.25 17.42
C ASP A 157 14.36 6.22 17.84
N GLU A 158 14.69 5.32 18.78
CA GLU A 158 16.04 4.98 19.23
C GLU A 158 16.23 3.46 19.28
N PHE A 159 17.17 2.94 18.51
CA PHE A 159 17.42 1.52 18.35
C PHE A 159 18.68 1.09 19.09
N LYS A 160 18.62 -0.07 19.75
CA LYS A 160 19.82 -0.75 20.27
C LYS A 160 20.73 -1.21 19.11
N PRO A 161 22.03 -1.50 19.35
CA PRO A 161 22.98 -1.87 18.29
C PRO A 161 22.46 -2.96 17.33
N GLU A 162 21.89 -4.03 17.88
CA GLU A 162 21.39 -5.19 17.12
C GLU A 162 19.87 -5.15 16.85
N GLU A 163 19.19 -4.06 17.22
CA GLU A 163 17.76 -3.93 17.01
C GLU A 163 17.46 -3.62 15.53
N PRO A 164 16.56 -4.37 14.88
CA PRO A 164 16.18 -4.08 13.50
C PRO A 164 15.48 -2.73 13.38
N ALA A 165 16.03 -1.85 12.55
CA ALA A 165 15.47 -0.54 12.33
C ALA A 165 14.59 -0.50 11.06
N GLY A 166 13.34 -0.07 11.22
CA GLY A 166 12.42 0.16 10.11
C GLY A 166 12.70 1.48 9.37
N TYR A 167 12.02 1.70 8.25
CA TYR A 167 12.03 3.02 7.61
C TYR A 167 11.30 4.02 8.53
N PRO A 168 11.90 5.20 8.83
CA PRO A 168 11.44 6.06 9.91
C PRO A 168 10.19 6.81 9.51
N THR A 169 9.05 6.16 9.70
CA THR A 169 7.74 6.70 9.38
C THR A 169 7.14 7.22 10.68
N VAL A 170 6.73 8.48 10.71
CA VAL A 170 6.30 9.14 11.95
C VAL A 170 5.18 8.39 12.69
N CYS A 171 4.26 7.72 11.99
CA CYS A 171 3.21 6.93 12.63
C CYS A 171 3.68 5.59 13.22
N LYS A 172 4.95 5.23 13.06
CA LYS A 172 5.54 3.96 13.49
C LYS A 172 6.68 4.14 14.50
N GLY A 173 6.93 5.37 14.94
CA GLY A 173 7.92 5.67 15.97
C GLY A 173 7.49 5.20 17.36
N ARG A 174 8.45 5.22 18.30
CA ARG A 174 8.18 5.07 19.74
C ARG A 174 8.07 6.46 20.36
N PHE A 175 6.99 6.71 21.08
CA PHE A 175 6.71 8.01 21.68
C PHE A 175 6.43 7.85 23.17
N GLU A 176 6.82 8.86 23.94
CA GLU A 176 6.48 8.97 25.35
C GLU A 176 5.01 9.40 25.49
N VAL A 177 4.21 8.53 26.11
CA VAL A 177 2.80 8.77 26.42
C VAL A 177 2.61 8.53 27.92
N GLY A 178 2.45 9.61 28.68
CA GLY A 178 2.46 9.53 30.14
C GLY A 178 3.85 9.13 30.65
N SER A 179 3.97 7.94 31.24
CA SER A 179 5.24 7.41 31.75
C SER A 179 5.80 6.24 30.93
N GLU A 180 5.21 5.95 29.78
CA GLU A 180 5.56 4.79 28.96
C GLU A 180 6.07 5.22 27.58
N ILE A 181 7.06 4.48 27.06
CA ILE A 181 7.60 4.67 25.71
C ILE A 181 7.24 3.43 24.88
N PHE A 182 6.38 3.61 23.88
CA PHE A 182 5.92 2.52 23.01
C PHE A 182 5.44 3.05 21.66
N HIS A 183 5.09 2.15 20.74
CA HIS A 183 4.48 2.49 19.46
C HIS A 183 3.04 2.98 19.66
N ALA A 184 2.89 4.26 20.00
CA ALA A 184 1.61 4.86 20.40
C ALA A 184 0.56 4.91 19.26
N LEU A 185 0.98 4.79 18.01
CA LEU A 185 0.13 4.94 16.83
C LEU A 185 -0.04 3.62 16.07
N GLU A 186 1.06 3.01 15.64
CA GLU A 186 1.08 1.73 14.93
C GLU A 186 2.44 1.07 15.09
N GLU A 187 2.46 -0.25 15.25
CA GLU A 187 3.70 -1.02 15.26
C GLU A 187 4.34 -1.08 13.86
N PRO A 188 5.67 -1.19 13.76
CA PRO A 188 6.36 -1.35 12.49
C PRO A 188 6.17 -2.77 11.95
N THR A 189 4.97 -3.11 11.49
CA THR A 189 4.63 -4.42 10.93
C THR A 189 4.20 -4.31 9.45
N SER A 190 4.38 -5.40 8.70
CA SER A 190 3.91 -5.53 7.31
C SER A 190 2.69 -6.42 7.19
N LEU A 191 1.79 -6.08 6.28
CA LEU A 191 0.74 -7.00 5.86
C LEU A 191 1.38 -8.23 5.19
N ASN A 192 0.87 -9.42 5.47
CA ASN A 192 1.16 -10.64 4.71
C ASN A 192 -0.08 -11.53 4.64
N THR A 193 -0.76 -11.57 3.49
CA THR A 193 -2.01 -12.32 3.33
C THR A 193 -1.81 -13.70 2.67
N MET A 194 -0.58 -14.23 2.68
CA MET A 194 -0.27 -15.44 1.90
C MET A 194 -1.10 -16.65 2.34
N GLU A 195 -1.40 -16.75 3.62
CA GLU A 195 -2.28 -17.80 4.16
C GLU A 195 -3.73 -17.69 3.65
N LEU A 196 -4.17 -16.49 3.29
CA LEU A 196 -5.52 -16.25 2.78
C LEU A 196 -5.63 -16.53 1.26
N LEU A 197 -4.54 -16.90 0.59
CA LEU A 197 -4.50 -17.00 -0.87
C LEU A 197 -5.58 -17.92 -1.47
N PRO A 198 -5.84 -19.13 -0.93
CA PRO A 198 -6.95 -19.96 -1.42
C PRO A 198 -8.31 -19.25 -1.28
N ARG A 199 -8.55 -18.62 -0.11
CA ARG A 199 -9.80 -17.91 0.15
C ARG A 199 -9.98 -16.69 -0.76
N LEU A 200 -8.91 -15.91 -0.98
CA LEU A 200 -8.91 -14.76 -1.89
C LEU A 200 -9.26 -15.18 -3.33
N LYS A 201 -8.74 -16.32 -3.79
CA LYS A 201 -9.11 -16.92 -5.08
C LYS A 201 -10.60 -17.31 -5.12
N GLN A 202 -11.08 -18.02 -4.10
CA GLN A 202 -12.47 -18.48 -4.03
C GLN A 202 -13.49 -17.33 -4.07
N ILE A 203 -13.23 -16.25 -3.34
CA ILE A 203 -14.13 -15.08 -3.32
C ILE A 203 -14.01 -14.21 -4.57
N GLY A 204 -13.11 -14.53 -5.52
CA GLY A 204 -13.01 -13.84 -6.80
C GLY A 204 -12.14 -12.58 -6.79
N VAL A 205 -11.16 -12.46 -5.89
CA VAL A 205 -10.14 -11.40 -6.00
C VAL A 205 -9.30 -11.65 -7.25
N ALA A 206 -9.23 -10.64 -8.13
CA ALA A 206 -8.61 -10.77 -9.44
C ALA A 206 -7.11 -10.45 -9.43
N ALA A 207 -6.65 -9.68 -8.46
CA ALA A 207 -5.26 -9.26 -8.38
C ALA A 207 -4.77 -9.02 -6.94
N LEU A 208 -3.47 -9.21 -6.75
CA LEU A 208 -2.77 -9.04 -5.49
C LEU A 208 -1.76 -7.90 -5.62
N LYS A 209 -1.85 -6.95 -4.69
CA LYS A 209 -0.99 -5.77 -4.64
C LYS A 209 0.13 -5.95 -3.63
N ILE A 210 1.36 -5.79 -4.09
CA ILE A 210 2.55 -5.74 -3.24
C ILE A 210 3.00 -4.27 -3.14
N GLU A 211 3.23 -3.78 -1.93
CA GLU A 211 3.79 -2.44 -1.75
C GLU A 211 5.28 -2.45 -2.14
N GLY A 212 5.63 -1.62 -3.12
CA GLY A 212 6.96 -1.60 -3.74
C GLY A 212 7.52 -0.21 -3.93
N ARG A 213 6.79 0.84 -3.49
CA ARG A 213 7.27 2.20 -3.65
C ARG A 213 8.57 2.41 -2.86
N GLN A 214 9.58 2.97 -3.53
CA GLN A 214 10.92 3.19 -2.96
C GLN A 214 11.60 1.91 -2.44
N ARG A 215 11.22 0.74 -2.96
CA ARG A 215 11.89 -0.53 -2.66
C ARG A 215 12.90 -0.85 -3.76
N GLY A 216 14.10 -1.27 -3.35
CA GLY A 216 15.17 -1.67 -4.26
C GLY A 216 14.99 -3.09 -4.82
N VAL A 217 15.88 -3.48 -5.73
CA VAL A 217 15.86 -4.81 -6.37
C VAL A 217 15.95 -5.95 -5.35
N ALA A 218 16.69 -5.75 -4.26
CA ALA A 218 16.82 -6.72 -3.17
C ALA A 218 15.50 -7.01 -2.44
N TYR A 219 14.51 -6.11 -2.50
CA TYR A 219 13.15 -6.36 -2.00
C TYR A 219 12.25 -6.89 -3.11
N VAL A 220 12.22 -6.20 -4.26
CA VAL A 220 11.26 -6.49 -5.34
C VAL A 220 11.45 -7.90 -5.88
N GLY A 221 12.69 -8.34 -6.09
CA GLY A 221 13.00 -9.64 -6.66
C GLY A 221 12.52 -10.82 -5.80
N PRO A 222 12.99 -10.95 -4.56
CA PRO A 222 12.59 -12.07 -3.70
C PRO A 222 11.09 -12.05 -3.39
N VAL A 223 10.53 -10.91 -3.00
CA VAL A 223 9.10 -10.80 -2.65
C VAL A 223 8.20 -11.22 -3.81
N THR A 224 8.43 -10.70 -5.02
CA THR A 224 7.59 -11.05 -6.18
C THR A 224 7.75 -12.50 -6.62
N ARG A 225 8.96 -13.07 -6.56
CA ARG A 225 9.20 -14.50 -6.86
C ARG A 225 8.50 -15.41 -5.86
N THR A 226 8.56 -15.10 -4.57
CA THR A 226 7.91 -15.88 -3.51
C THR A 226 6.38 -15.86 -3.71
N TRP A 227 5.80 -14.69 -3.95
CA TRP A 227 4.37 -14.59 -4.25
C TRP A 227 3.98 -15.31 -5.55
N ARG A 228 4.78 -15.21 -6.61
CA ARG A 228 4.51 -15.93 -7.87
C ARG A 228 4.44 -17.44 -7.65
N ARG A 229 5.40 -18.01 -6.92
CA ARG A 229 5.41 -19.45 -6.54
C ARG A 229 4.17 -19.85 -5.75
N ALA A 230 3.75 -19.03 -4.78
CA ALA A 230 2.55 -19.29 -3.99
C ALA A 230 1.28 -19.26 -4.86
N ILE A 231 1.15 -18.27 -5.75
CA ILE A 231 0.01 -18.15 -6.68
C ILE A 231 0.00 -19.33 -7.65
N ASP A 232 1.14 -19.69 -8.24
CA ASP A 232 1.22 -20.83 -9.17
C ASP A 232 0.78 -22.13 -8.51
N GLN A 233 1.13 -22.36 -7.25
CA GLN A 233 0.69 -23.54 -6.51
C GLN A 233 -0.83 -23.56 -6.31
N VAL A 234 -1.44 -22.46 -5.84
CA VAL A 234 -2.91 -22.36 -5.65
C VAL A 234 -3.67 -22.50 -6.96
N MET A 235 -3.12 -21.99 -8.05
CA MET A 235 -3.75 -22.08 -9.37
C MET A 235 -3.64 -23.49 -9.96
N ALA A 236 -2.56 -24.22 -9.69
CA ALA A 236 -2.36 -25.58 -10.17
C ALA A 236 -3.18 -26.62 -9.38
N ASP A 237 -3.13 -26.56 -8.04
CA ASP A 237 -3.86 -27.49 -7.17
C ASP A 237 -4.16 -26.82 -5.83
N GLU A 238 -5.37 -26.31 -5.70
CA GLU A 238 -5.85 -25.62 -4.49
C GLU A 238 -5.95 -26.58 -3.29
N ALA A 239 -6.27 -27.86 -3.52
CA ALA A 239 -6.41 -28.85 -2.45
C ALA A 239 -5.05 -29.22 -1.83
N ARG A 240 -3.96 -29.05 -2.60
CA ARG A 240 -2.58 -29.25 -2.14
C ARG A 240 -1.89 -27.99 -1.66
N TRP A 241 -2.60 -26.87 -1.57
CA TRP A 241 -2.02 -25.67 -1.00
C TRP A 241 -1.60 -25.93 0.44
N GLN A 242 -0.38 -25.50 0.79
CA GLN A 242 0.10 -25.41 2.16
C GLN A 242 1.02 -24.20 2.27
N LEU A 243 0.89 -23.43 3.37
CA LEU A 243 1.79 -22.32 3.63
C LEU A 243 3.17 -22.87 3.92
N ARG A 244 4.12 -22.54 3.04
CA ARG A 244 5.47 -23.05 3.19
C ARG A 244 6.30 -22.18 4.14
N PRO A 245 6.99 -22.76 5.15
CA PRO A 245 7.82 -22.00 6.08
C PRO A 245 8.89 -21.15 5.39
N GLU A 246 9.46 -21.64 4.29
CA GLU A 246 10.48 -20.89 3.53
C GLU A 246 9.92 -19.60 2.90
N TRP A 247 8.64 -19.57 2.53
CA TRP A 247 8.01 -18.37 1.98
C TRP A 247 7.76 -17.33 3.07
N GLN A 248 7.31 -17.78 4.25
CA GLN A 248 7.14 -16.91 5.40
C GLN A 248 8.49 -16.32 5.82
N ALA A 249 9.53 -17.15 5.95
CA ALA A 249 10.87 -16.70 6.32
C ALA A 249 11.43 -15.67 5.34
N GLU A 250 11.25 -15.88 4.03
CA GLU A 250 11.68 -14.92 3.00
C GLU A 250 10.93 -13.59 3.11
N LEU A 251 9.61 -13.62 3.28
CA LEU A 251 8.81 -12.40 3.42
C LEU A 251 9.10 -11.64 4.72
N SER A 252 9.31 -12.34 5.84
CA SER A 252 9.61 -11.70 7.13
C SER A 252 10.93 -10.92 7.11
N ARG A 253 11.93 -11.34 6.33
CA ARG A 253 13.18 -10.55 6.13
C ARG A 253 12.95 -9.20 5.45
N HIS A 254 11.82 -9.07 4.74
CA HIS A 254 11.44 -7.86 4.03
C HIS A 254 10.30 -7.10 4.73
N ALA A 255 9.78 -7.64 5.82
CA ALA A 255 8.76 -7.01 6.61
C ALA A 255 9.34 -5.89 7.48
N GLU A 256 8.56 -4.85 7.73
CA GLU A 256 8.95 -3.85 8.73
C GLU A 256 9.04 -4.54 10.09
N GLY A 257 10.04 -4.15 10.90
CA GLY A 257 10.28 -4.76 12.21
C GLY A 257 10.54 -6.28 12.17
N HIS A 258 10.71 -6.88 10.98
CA HIS A 258 10.71 -8.33 10.77
C HIS A 258 9.43 -9.04 11.25
N GLN A 259 8.31 -8.32 11.29
CA GLN A 259 7.03 -8.82 11.78
C GLN A 259 5.94 -8.65 10.74
N THR A 260 4.98 -9.59 10.72
CA THR A 260 3.84 -9.53 9.79
C THR A 260 2.50 -9.67 10.50
N THR A 261 1.47 -9.11 9.90
CA THR A 261 0.08 -9.18 10.36
C THR A 261 -0.87 -9.45 9.20
N LEU A 262 -2.05 -10.00 9.49
CA LEU A 262 -3.18 -10.03 8.56
C LEU A 262 -3.89 -8.68 8.43
N GLY A 263 -3.57 -7.70 9.28
CA GLY A 263 -4.28 -6.43 9.31
C GLY A 263 -5.79 -6.65 9.48
N PRO A 264 -6.67 -5.83 8.90
CA PRO A 264 -8.12 -5.96 9.11
C PRO A 264 -8.76 -7.27 8.62
N TYR A 265 -8.06 -8.10 7.82
CA TYR A 265 -8.62 -9.37 7.34
C TYR A 265 -8.90 -10.40 8.44
N HIS A 266 -8.24 -10.32 9.60
CA HIS A 266 -8.50 -11.23 10.74
C HIS A 266 -9.68 -10.79 11.62
N ARG A 267 -10.21 -9.57 11.42
CA ARG A 267 -11.20 -8.98 12.34
C ARG A 267 -12.59 -9.58 12.13
N ALA A 268 -13.24 -9.96 13.22
CA ALA A 268 -14.59 -10.54 13.23
C ALA A 268 -15.73 -9.53 13.53
N TRP A 269 -15.42 -8.25 13.74
CA TRP A 269 -16.42 -7.23 14.04
C TRP A 269 -17.33 -6.96 12.82
N HIS A 270 -18.65 -7.10 13.00
CA HIS A 270 -19.71 -6.69 12.06
C HIS A 270 -20.70 -5.78 12.76
#